data_AF-A0A923B631-F1
#
_entry.id   AF-A0A923B631-F1
#
_cell.length_a   1.000
_cell.length_b   1.000
_cell.length_c   1.000
_cell.angle_alpha   90.00
_cell.angle_beta   90.00
_cell.angle_gamma   90.00
#
_symmetry.space_group_name_H-M   'P 1'
#
loop_
_entity.id
_entity.type
_entity.pdbx_description
1 polymer ?
#
loop_
_entity_poly.entity_id
_entity_poly.type
_entity_poly.pdbx_seq_one_letter_code
_entity_poly.pdbx_strand_id
1 'polypeptide(L)'
;MTLNEQTKVLIVVMTYPHPSPRYQELVCTAGITESPEWVRLYPIDYRYRPTAQQFKKYQWIEVALSERGAGNDNRKESRRPELESIRLIGAPLSTRNGWEERRALIDALPCQTVNQLKAAFDTDRTSLGVVRPVRVLDLEIRPAESTEWKPEWKALFEQKTLFGPPQKDLARIPFTFHYIFECEDNEKP
;
A
#
# COMPACT_ATOMS: atom_id res chain seq x y z
N MET A 1 26.70 3.59 -12.53
CA MET A 1 25.25 3.40 -12.29
C MET A 1 25.13 2.33 -11.23
N THR A 2 24.75 2.68 -10.01
CA THR A 2 24.41 1.69 -8.98
C THR A 2 23.16 0.97 -9.48
N LEU A 3 23.31 -0.29 -9.89
CA LEU A 3 22.17 -1.13 -10.24
C LEU A 3 21.40 -1.38 -8.94
N ASN A 4 20.21 -0.77 -8.82
CA ASN A 4 19.29 -1.09 -7.73
C ASN A 4 19.00 -2.60 -7.76
N GLU A 5 19.05 -3.24 -6.60
CA GLU A 5 18.85 -4.68 -6.47
C GLU A 5 17.41 -5.06 -6.83
N GLN A 6 17.26 -6.10 -7.65
CA GLN A 6 15.96 -6.68 -7.97
C GLN A 6 15.43 -7.39 -6.73
N THR A 7 14.31 -6.91 -6.21
CA THR A 7 13.69 -7.45 -5.00
C THR A 7 12.36 -8.11 -5.37
N LYS A 8 12.15 -9.34 -4.90
CA LYS A 8 10.83 -9.96 -4.96
C LYS A 8 9.97 -9.45 -3.82
N VAL A 9 8.78 -8.99 -4.15
CA VAL A 9 7.83 -8.40 -3.20
C VAL A 9 6.46 -9.03 -3.41
N LEU A 10 5.89 -9.62 -2.35
CA LEU A 10 4.49 -10.02 -2.32
C LEU A 10 3.66 -8.79 -2.01
N ILE A 11 2.81 -8.37 -2.96
CA ILE A 11 1.92 -7.23 -2.73
C ILE A 11 0.80 -7.62 -1.77
N VAL A 12 0.70 -6.98 -0.60
CA VAL A 12 -0.34 -7.29 0.40
C VAL A 12 -1.26 -6.12 0.71
N VAL A 13 -0.86 -4.89 0.38
CA VAL A 13 -1.68 -3.68 0.51
C VAL A 13 -1.66 -2.89 -0.78
N MET A 14 -2.83 -2.45 -1.22
CA MET A 14 -3.01 -1.44 -2.25
C MET A 14 -4.08 -0.48 -1.74
N THR A 15 -3.78 0.82 -1.68
CA THR A 15 -4.74 1.81 -1.21
C THR A 15 -5.71 2.23 -2.30
N TYR A 16 -6.79 2.91 -1.92
CA TYR A 16 -7.56 3.68 -2.88
C TYR A 16 -6.65 4.69 -3.58
N PRO A 17 -6.80 4.90 -4.90
CA PRO A 17 -5.96 5.84 -5.60
C PRO A 17 -6.20 7.27 -5.12
N HIS A 18 -5.14 8.07 -5.09
CA HIS A 18 -5.19 9.47 -4.72
C HIS A 18 -4.69 10.34 -5.88
N PRO A 19 -5.43 11.40 -6.27
CA PRO A 19 -4.97 12.34 -7.29
C PRO A 19 -3.60 12.93 -6.96
N SER A 20 -2.78 13.18 -7.98
CA SER A 20 -1.44 13.74 -7.83
C SER A 20 -1.14 14.72 -8.96
N PRO A 21 -0.70 15.96 -8.67
CA PRO A 21 -0.35 16.90 -9.73
C PRO A 21 0.86 16.44 -10.54
N ARG A 22 1.76 15.65 -9.91
CA ARG A 22 3.01 15.20 -10.51
C ARG A 22 2.89 13.85 -11.22
N TYR A 23 2.07 12.96 -10.70
CA TYR A 23 1.98 11.56 -11.16
C TYR A 23 0.60 11.20 -11.73
N GLN A 24 -0.28 12.19 -11.90
CA GLN A 24 -1.72 12.06 -12.20
C GLN A 24 -2.50 11.40 -11.05
N GLU A 25 -2.06 10.23 -10.62
CA GLU A 25 -2.65 9.46 -9.53
C GLU A 25 -1.59 8.60 -8.86
N LEU A 26 -1.77 8.33 -7.57
CA LEU A 26 -0.87 7.51 -6.77
C LEU A 26 -1.66 6.43 -6.03
N VAL A 27 -1.14 5.21 -6.09
CA VAL A 27 -1.57 4.08 -5.27
C VAL A 27 -0.43 3.73 -4.34
N CYS A 28 -0.62 3.99 -3.04
CA CYS A 28 0.33 3.51 -2.05
C CYS A 28 0.22 1.98 -1.99
N THR A 29 1.36 1.33 -2.16
CA THR A 29 1.43 -0.12 -2.19
C THR A 29 2.40 -0.57 -1.10
N ALA A 30 2.04 -1.63 -0.36
CA ALA A 30 2.95 -2.27 0.56
C ALA A 30 2.99 -3.78 0.31
N GLY A 31 4.15 -4.35 0.60
CA GLY A 31 4.42 -5.75 0.38
C GLY A 31 5.44 -6.29 1.37
N ILE A 32 5.71 -7.58 1.24
CA ILE A 32 6.65 -8.33 2.06
C ILE A 32 7.68 -8.98 1.12
N THR A 33 8.96 -8.91 1.47
CA THR A 33 10.04 -9.53 0.68
C THR A 33 10.14 -11.04 0.94
N GLU A 34 11.02 -11.73 0.20
CA GLU A 34 11.35 -13.15 0.48
C GLU A 34 12.03 -13.35 1.84
N SER A 35 12.75 -12.33 2.32
CA SER A 35 13.36 -12.27 3.65
C SER A 35 12.44 -11.49 4.59
N PRO A 36 11.34 -12.08 5.07
CA PRO A 36 10.05 -11.48 5.46
C PRO A 36 10.09 -10.06 6.07
N GLU A 37 10.40 -9.06 5.25
CA GLU A 37 10.54 -7.66 5.63
C GLU A 37 9.48 -6.83 4.93
N TRP A 38 8.97 -5.82 5.64
CA TRP A 38 8.02 -4.87 5.08
C TRP A 38 8.69 -3.91 4.11
N VAL A 39 8.06 -3.70 2.96
CA VAL A 39 8.43 -2.69 1.98
C VAL A 39 7.20 -1.88 1.60
N ARG A 40 7.33 -0.55 1.62
CA ARG A 40 6.37 0.41 1.08
C ARG A 40 6.89 0.92 -0.26
N LEU A 41 6.16 0.64 -1.32
CA LEU A 41 6.45 1.08 -2.67
C LEU A 41 5.73 2.39 -2.95
N TYR A 42 6.51 3.47 -3.09
CA TYR A 42 5.96 4.78 -3.39
C TYR A 42 6.97 5.66 -4.15
N PRO A 43 6.55 6.41 -5.17
CA PRO A 43 5.20 6.47 -5.76
C PRO A 43 4.93 5.34 -6.77
N ILE A 44 3.66 4.95 -6.95
CA ILE A 44 3.19 4.08 -8.05
C ILE A 44 1.96 4.70 -8.71
N ASP A 45 2.02 4.95 -10.02
CA ASP A 45 0.94 5.42 -10.90
C ASP A 45 0.13 4.24 -11.47
N TYR A 46 -0.27 3.31 -10.61
CA TYR A 46 -0.72 1.95 -10.95
C TYR A 46 -1.75 1.87 -12.10
N ARG A 47 -2.77 2.75 -12.11
CA ARG A 47 -3.82 2.74 -13.15
C ARG A 47 -3.29 3.12 -14.54
N TYR A 48 -2.12 3.75 -14.65
CA TYR A 48 -1.51 4.21 -15.90
C TYR A 48 -0.37 3.30 -16.38
N ARG A 49 -0.10 2.22 -15.64
CA ARG A 49 0.88 1.21 -16.05
C ARG A 49 0.32 0.29 -17.14
N PRO A 50 1.16 -0.21 -18.06
CA PRO A 50 0.80 -1.27 -18.98
C PRO A 50 0.24 -2.49 -18.22
N THR A 51 -0.65 -3.25 -18.85
CA THR A 51 -1.26 -4.45 -18.24
C THR A 51 -0.22 -5.43 -17.70
N ALA A 52 0.94 -5.54 -18.35
CA ALA A 52 2.06 -6.39 -17.92
C ALA A 52 2.74 -5.95 -16.61
N GLN A 53 2.46 -4.74 -16.11
CA GLN A 53 2.97 -4.20 -14.85
C GLN A 53 1.85 -3.99 -13.80
N GLN A 54 0.59 -4.29 -14.15
CA GLN A 54 -0.56 -4.16 -13.26
C GLN A 54 -0.74 -5.42 -12.40
N PHE A 55 -0.01 -5.46 -11.29
CA PHE A 55 -0.07 -6.52 -10.28
C PHE A 55 -1.38 -6.53 -9.50
N LYS A 56 -1.77 -7.70 -9.00
CA LYS A 56 -2.94 -7.87 -8.11
C LYS A 56 -2.51 -8.02 -6.65
N LYS A 57 -3.45 -7.79 -5.73
CA LYS A 57 -3.25 -8.10 -4.31
C LYS A 57 -2.96 -9.59 -4.13
N TYR A 58 -1.96 -9.90 -3.30
CA TYR A 58 -1.35 -11.20 -3.08
C TYR A 58 -0.64 -11.80 -4.29
N GLN A 59 -0.11 -10.96 -5.19
CA GLN A 59 0.75 -11.41 -6.28
C GLN A 59 2.20 -11.04 -6.00
N TRP A 60 3.11 -11.96 -6.32
CA TRP A 60 4.54 -11.68 -6.30
C TRP A 60 4.92 -10.81 -7.49
N ILE A 61 5.77 -9.82 -7.25
CA ILE A 61 6.43 -9.04 -8.29
C ILE A 61 7.94 -9.07 -8.09
N GLU A 62 8.69 -8.89 -9.16
CA GLU A 62 10.10 -8.49 -9.13
C GLU A 62 10.17 -7.00 -9.48
N VAL A 63 10.92 -6.23 -8.70
CA VAL A 63 11.09 -4.79 -8.93
C VAL A 63 12.42 -4.31 -8.34
N ALA A 64 13.11 -3.42 -9.05
CA ALA A 64 14.29 -2.75 -8.54
C ALA A 64 13.89 -1.64 -7.58
N LEU A 65 14.50 -1.64 -6.39
CA LEU A 65 14.18 -0.70 -5.30
C LEU A 65 15.40 0.16 -4.97
N SER A 66 15.21 1.46 -4.78
CA SER A 66 16.25 2.30 -4.18
C SER A 66 16.32 2.11 -2.68
N GLU A 67 17.51 2.31 -2.09
CA GLU A 67 17.74 2.20 -0.64
C GLU A 67 16.83 3.09 0.21
N ARG A 68 16.41 4.26 -0.33
CA ARG A 68 15.53 5.22 0.36
C ARG A 68 14.21 5.41 -0.38
N GLY A 69 13.21 5.89 0.35
CA GLY A 69 11.92 6.31 -0.18
C GLY A 69 12.02 7.57 -1.05
N ALA A 70 10.91 7.93 -1.70
CA ALA A 70 10.85 9.13 -2.51
C ALA A 70 10.64 10.41 -1.68
N GLY A 71 11.39 11.48 -2.01
CA GLY A 71 11.24 12.78 -1.36
C GLY A 71 11.66 12.74 0.10
N ASN A 72 10.79 13.22 0.98
CA ASN A 72 11.04 13.32 2.43
C ASN A 72 10.36 12.18 3.23
N ASP A 73 9.96 11.08 2.57
CA ASP A 73 9.40 9.93 3.27
C ASP A 73 10.50 9.20 4.05
N ASN A 74 10.51 9.38 5.37
CA ASN A 74 11.51 8.86 6.29
C ASN A 74 11.08 7.55 6.97
N ARG A 75 9.96 6.95 6.54
CA ARG A 75 9.53 5.65 7.04
C ARG A 75 10.57 4.59 6.70
N LYS A 76 10.85 3.73 7.67
CA LYS A 76 11.85 2.66 7.58
C LYS A 76 11.65 1.78 6.35
N GLU A 77 10.40 1.50 6.00
CA GLU A 77 10.02 0.59 4.91
C GLU A 77 9.93 1.29 3.55
N SER A 78 10.03 2.63 3.49
CA SER A 78 9.81 3.38 2.25
C SER A 78 10.94 3.12 1.26
N ARG A 79 10.58 2.64 0.08
CA ARG A 79 11.49 2.38 -1.05
C ARG A 79 10.86 2.96 -2.30
N ARG A 80 11.65 3.69 -3.09
CA ARG A 80 11.18 4.18 -4.40
C ARG A 80 11.40 3.06 -5.44
N PRO A 81 10.32 2.56 -6.07
CA PRO A 81 10.45 1.56 -7.12
C PRO A 81 10.91 2.18 -8.43
N GLU A 82 11.70 1.43 -9.20
CA GLU A 82 11.89 1.68 -10.63
C GLU A 82 10.72 1.06 -11.39
N LEU A 83 9.77 1.88 -11.81
CA LEU A 83 8.46 1.42 -12.31
C LEU A 83 8.59 0.58 -13.58
N GLU A 84 9.56 0.91 -14.45
CA GLU A 84 9.78 0.17 -15.69
C GLU A 84 10.39 -1.23 -15.46
N SER A 85 10.93 -1.48 -14.26
CA SER A 85 11.49 -2.78 -13.88
C SER A 85 10.46 -3.76 -13.33
N ILE A 86 9.21 -3.32 -13.08
CA ILE A 86 8.17 -4.17 -12.49
C ILE A 86 7.88 -5.37 -13.41
N ARG A 87 7.99 -6.57 -12.85
CA ARG A 87 7.62 -7.83 -13.50
C ARG A 87 6.69 -8.64 -12.62
N LEU A 88 5.60 -9.14 -13.20
CA LEU A 88 4.66 -10.00 -12.49
C LEU A 88 5.22 -11.42 -12.40
N ILE A 89 5.23 -11.99 -11.20
CA ILE A 89 5.65 -13.37 -10.97
C ILE A 89 4.41 -14.22 -10.69
N GLY A 90 4.10 -15.11 -11.63
CA GLY A 90 3.01 -16.07 -11.48
C GLY A 90 1.63 -15.44 -11.30
N ALA A 91 0.68 -16.27 -10.88
CA ALA A 91 -0.66 -15.82 -10.50
C ALA A 91 -0.68 -15.34 -9.04
N PRO A 92 -1.69 -14.54 -8.64
CA PRO A 92 -1.89 -14.22 -7.23
C PRO A 92 -2.07 -15.50 -6.39
N LEU A 93 -1.51 -15.50 -5.19
CA LEU A 93 -1.62 -16.61 -4.25
C LEU A 93 -3.08 -16.97 -4.00
N SER A 94 -3.34 -18.27 -3.91
CA SER A 94 -4.68 -18.84 -3.84
C SER A 94 -5.39 -18.44 -2.55
N THR A 95 -6.73 -18.41 -2.60
CA THR A 95 -7.59 -18.33 -1.41
C THR A 95 -8.12 -19.70 -0.96
N ARG A 96 -7.75 -20.78 -1.66
CA ARG A 96 -8.19 -22.15 -1.35
C ARG A 96 -7.67 -22.60 0.03
N ASN A 97 -8.31 -23.64 0.58
CA ASN A 97 -7.96 -24.23 1.88
C ASN A 97 -7.90 -23.20 3.02
N GLY A 98 -8.79 -22.21 3.01
CA GLY A 98 -8.79 -21.16 4.05
C GLY A 98 -7.57 -20.25 3.98
N TRP A 99 -7.16 -19.85 2.77
CA TRP A 99 -6.03 -18.94 2.52
C TRP A 99 -4.66 -19.46 2.99
N GLU A 100 -4.47 -20.78 3.03
CA GLU A 100 -3.25 -21.45 3.51
C GLU A 100 -1.95 -20.84 2.95
N GLU A 101 -1.83 -20.69 1.63
CA GLU A 101 -0.65 -20.10 0.97
C GLU A 101 -0.35 -18.68 1.43
N ARG A 102 -1.39 -17.86 1.64
CA ARG A 102 -1.23 -16.47 2.08
C ARG A 102 -0.86 -16.43 3.56
N ARG A 103 -1.53 -17.25 4.38
CA ARG A 103 -1.30 -17.35 5.81
C ARG A 103 0.11 -17.84 6.12
N ALA A 104 0.65 -18.78 5.36
CA ALA A 104 2.03 -19.24 5.55
C ALA A 104 3.06 -18.09 5.52
N LEU A 105 2.79 -17.04 4.73
CA LEU A 105 3.66 -15.86 4.63
C LEU A 105 3.31 -14.78 5.65
N ILE A 106 2.01 -14.52 5.88
CA ILE A 106 1.58 -13.48 6.83
C ILE A 106 1.81 -13.91 8.28
N ASP A 107 1.50 -15.16 8.63
CA ASP A 107 1.60 -15.68 10.00
C ASP A 107 3.06 -15.83 10.46
N ALA A 108 4.01 -15.84 9.53
CA ALA A 108 5.45 -15.83 9.81
C ALA A 108 5.97 -14.44 10.26
N LEU A 109 5.21 -13.37 10.02
CA LEU A 109 5.58 -12.03 10.45
C LEU A 109 5.35 -11.83 11.95
N PRO A 110 6.20 -11.02 12.62
CA PRO A 110 5.99 -10.68 14.01
C PRO A 110 4.66 -9.92 14.17
N CYS A 111 3.82 -10.42 15.08
CA CYS A 111 2.61 -9.71 15.49
C CYS A 111 2.96 -8.67 16.54
N GLN A 112 2.36 -7.49 16.43
CA GLN A 112 2.53 -6.38 17.35
C GLN A 112 1.17 -5.82 17.75
N THR A 113 1.12 -5.14 18.88
CA THR A 113 -0.04 -4.33 19.26
C THR A 113 0.03 -2.95 18.58
N VAL A 114 -1.08 -2.22 18.60
CA VAL A 114 -1.11 -0.85 18.07
C VAL A 114 -0.17 0.07 18.85
N ASN A 115 -0.03 -0.10 20.17
CA ASN A 115 0.86 0.73 20.97
C ASN A 115 2.34 0.42 20.70
N GLN A 116 2.69 -0.85 20.51
CA GLN A 116 4.03 -1.24 20.08
C GLN A 116 4.39 -0.62 18.72
N LEU A 117 3.46 -0.61 17.77
CA LEU A 117 3.66 0.04 16.48
C LEU A 117 3.81 1.56 16.58
N LYS A 118 3.05 2.21 17.47
CA LYS A 118 3.22 3.65 17.75
C LYS A 118 4.61 3.95 18.31
N ALA A 119 5.06 3.18 19.31
CA ALA A 119 6.39 3.34 19.90
C ALA A 119 7.52 3.07 18.90
N ALA A 120 7.36 2.06 18.03
CA ALA A 120 8.30 1.77 16.95
C ALA A 120 8.34 2.94 15.94
N PHE A 121 7.20 3.49 15.56
CA PHE A 121 7.15 4.66 14.67
C PHE A 121 7.89 5.87 15.24
N ASP A 122 7.77 6.12 16.55
CA ASP A 122 8.49 7.23 17.19
C ASP A 122 10.00 6.98 17.29
N THR A 123 10.40 5.71 17.42
CA THR A 123 11.81 5.30 17.57
C THR A 123 12.56 5.27 16.24
N ASP A 124 12.05 4.53 15.26
CA ASP A 124 12.75 4.25 14.00
C ASP A 124 11.89 4.49 12.76
N ARG A 125 10.70 5.07 12.93
CA ARG A 125 9.74 5.33 11.83
C ARG A 125 9.20 4.06 11.17
N THR A 126 9.16 2.93 11.90
CA THR A 126 8.41 1.73 11.50
C THR A 126 6.93 2.08 11.36
N SER A 127 6.38 1.88 10.17
CA SER A 127 5.02 2.32 9.81
C SER A 127 4.09 1.18 9.38
N LEU A 128 4.64 -0.02 9.21
CA LEU A 128 3.91 -1.22 8.80
C LEU A 128 4.14 -2.34 9.80
N GLY A 129 3.11 -3.15 10.02
CA GLY A 129 3.18 -4.31 10.88
C GLY A 129 1.89 -5.12 10.87
N VAL A 130 1.95 -6.31 11.46
CA VAL A 130 0.79 -7.17 11.64
C VAL A 130 0.23 -6.96 13.04
N VAL A 131 -1.04 -6.61 13.12
CA VAL A 131 -1.76 -6.56 14.38
C VAL A 131 -2.67 -7.78 14.48
N ARG A 132 -2.51 -8.54 15.57
CA ARG A 132 -3.40 -9.65 15.91
C ARG A 132 -4.37 -9.15 16.99
N PRO A 133 -5.62 -8.81 16.63
CA PRO A 133 -6.61 -8.42 17.62
C PRO A 133 -6.94 -9.61 18.53
N VAL A 134 -7.11 -9.36 19.83
CA VAL A 134 -7.66 -10.35 20.77
C VAL A 134 -9.13 -10.59 20.45
N ARG A 135 -9.83 -9.49 20.16
CA ARG A 135 -11.25 -9.50 19.80
C ARG A 135 -11.56 -8.34 18.87
N VAL A 136 -12.24 -8.62 17.77
CA VAL A 136 -12.82 -7.59 16.90
C VAL A 136 -14.23 -7.32 17.40
N LEU A 137 -14.51 -6.07 17.77
CA LEU A 137 -15.76 -5.66 18.40
C LEU A 137 -16.76 -5.14 17.38
N ASP A 138 -16.31 -4.29 16.46
CA ASP A 138 -17.19 -3.69 15.47
C ASP A 138 -16.42 -3.19 14.22
N LEU A 139 -17.16 -2.99 13.14
CA LEU A 139 -16.74 -2.26 11.95
C LEU A 139 -17.63 -1.04 11.78
N GLU A 140 -17.12 0.11 12.18
CA GLU A 140 -17.86 1.36 12.09
C GLU A 140 -17.65 2.01 10.71
N ILE A 141 -18.74 2.16 9.98
CA ILE A 141 -18.78 2.83 8.67
C ILE A 141 -19.41 4.20 8.85
N ARG A 142 -18.60 5.26 8.76
CA ARG A 142 -19.05 6.64 8.92
C ARG A 142 -19.12 7.35 7.57
N PRO A 143 -20.08 8.25 7.34
CA PRO A 143 -20.01 9.16 6.19
C PRO A 143 -18.68 9.89 6.15
N ALA A 144 -18.06 9.98 4.97
CA ALA A 144 -16.90 10.83 4.80
C ALA A 144 -17.30 12.30 4.93
N GLU A 145 -16.37 13.16 5.36
CA GLU A 145 -16.60 14.61 5.49
C GLU A 145 -17.13 15.26 4.20
N SER A 146 -16.77 14.69 3.05
CA SER A 146 -17.27 15.12 1.76
C SER A 146 -17.26 13.96 0.76
N THR A 147 -18.29 13.93 -0.07
CA THR A 147 -18.46 13.00 -1.20
C THR A 147 -17.79 13.50 -2.47
N GLU A 148 -17.32 14.75 -2.48
CA GLU A 148 -16.73 15.40 -3.65
C GLU A 148 -15.22 15.59 -3.46
N TRP A 149 -14.47 15.57 -4.56
CA TRP A 149 -13.08 15.99 -4.52
C TRP A 149 -12.95 17.49 -4.22
N LYS A 150 -11.86 17.87 -3.54
CA LYS A 150 -11.51 19.29 -3.36
C LYS A 150 -11.39 19.98 -4.74
N PRO A 151 -11.65 21.30 -4.85
CA PRO A 151 -11.59 22.02 -6.12
C PRO A 151 -10.27 21.84 -6.87
N GLU A 152 -9.14 21.79 -6.14
CA GLU A 152 -7.80 21.53 -6.69
C GLU A 152 -7.72 20.21 -7.48
N TRP A 153 -8.37 19.15 -6.99
CA TRP A 153 -8.38 17.84 -7.63
C TRP A 153 -9.41 17.76 -8.74
N LYS A 154 -10.55 18.45 -8.61
CA LYS A 154 -11.54 18.58 -9.69
C LYS A 154 -10.91 19.21 -10.93
N ALA A 155 -10.19 20.32 -10.75
CA ALA A 155 -9.47 20.98 -11.84
C ALA A 155 -8.44 20.06 -12.50
N LEU A 156 -7.78 19.19 -11.73
CA LEU A 156 -6.83 18.23 -12.26
C LEU A 156 -7.49 17.18 -13.19
N PHE A 157 -8.72 16.73 -12.88
CA PHE A 157 -9.47 15.82 -13.76
C PHE A 157 -9.91 16.48 -15.07
N GLU A 158 -10.17 17.79 -15.07
CA GLU A 158 -10.57 18.56 -16.25
C GLU A 158 -9.36 18.99 -17.11
N GLN A 159 -8.16 18.92 -16.55
CA GLN A 159 -6.94 19.36 -17.22
C GLN A 159 -6.58 18.44 -18.39
N LYS A 160 -6.50 19.02 -19.59
CA LYS A 160 -5.99 18.32 -20.77
C LYS A 160 -4.46 18.23 -20.71
N THR A 161 -3.93 17.08 -21.05
CA THR A 161 -2.48 16.85 -21.17
C THR A 161 -2.04 17.09 -22.62
N LEU A 162 -0.87 17.72 -22.79
CA LEU A 162 -0.27 17.90 -24.13
C LEU A 162 0.33 16.58 -24.65
N PHE A 163 0.80 15.73 -23.74
CA PHE A 163 1.37 14.41 -24.01
C PHE A 163 0.86 13.39 -22.99
N GLY A 164 0.72 12.13 -23.43
CA GLY A 164 0.29 11.03 -22.58
C GLY A 164 -1.23 10.87 -22.47
N PRO A 165 -1.69 9.83 -21.75
CA PRO A 165 -3.12 9.60 -21.58
C PRO A 165 -3.76 10.73 -20.77
N PRO A 166 -5.04 11.04 -21.00
CA PRO A 166 -5.80 11.94 -20.15
C PRO A 166 -5.96 11.34 -18.75
N GLN A 167 -6.20 12.20 -17.77
CA GLN A 167 -6.49 11.74 -16.42
C GLN A 167 -7.78 10.92 -16.40
N LYS A 168 -7.73 9.74 -15.80
CA LYS A 168 -8.88 8.85 -15.65
C LYS A 168 -9.80 9.37 -14.56
N ASP A 169 -11.10 9.27 -14.81
CA ASP A 169 -12.11 9.56 -13.81
C ASP A 169 -11.88 8.72 -12.55
N LEU A 170 -12.06 9.35 -11.39
CA LEU A 170 -11.92 8.72 -10.09
C LEU A 170 -13.03 9.25 -9.19
N ALA A 171 -13.98 8.39 -8.82
CA ALA A 171 -14.98 8.76 -7.82
C ALA A 171 -14.31 8.97 -6.46
N ARG A 172 -14.92 9.74 -5.55
CA ARG A 172 -14.47 9.75 -4.15
C ARG A 172 -15.30 8.74 -3.36
N ILE A 173 -14.67 8.01 -2.44
CA ILE A 173 -15.41 7.11 -1.56
C ILE A 173 -16.19 7.96 -0.54
N PRO A 174 -17.53 7.81 -0.43
CA PRO A 174 -18.35 8.64 0.43
C PRO A 174 -18.38 8.18 1.90
N PHE A 175 -17.54 7.21 2.27
CA PHE A 175 -17.48 6.60 3.60
C PHE A 175 -16.04 6.46 4.09
N THR A 176 -15.90 6.39 5.41
CA THR A 176 -14.67 6.03 6.12
C THR A 176 -14.93 4.77 6.95
N PHE A 177 -13.92 3.90 7.03
CA PHE A 177 -14.05 2.57 7.63
C PHE A 177 -13.11 2.47 8.83
N HIS A 178 -13.66 2.11 9.99
CA HIS A 178 -12.90 1.99 11.24
C HIS A 178 -13.17 0.63 11.87
N TYR A 179 -12.11 -0.15 12.08
CA TYR A 179 -12.21 -1.36 12.90
C TYR A 179 -12.05 -0.99 14.37
N ILE A 180 -12.98 -1.46 15.19
CA ILE A 180 -12.96 -1.34 16.64
C ILE A 180 -12.56 -2.71 17.18
N PHE A 181 -11.41 -2.80 17.85
CA PHE A 181 -10.86 -4.07 18.32
C PHE A 181 -9.96 -3.88 19.55
N GLU A 182 -9.83 -4.96 20.33
CA GLU A 182 -9.00 -5.02 21.52
C GLU A 182 -7.62 -5.60 21.18
N CYS A 183 -6.57 -4.99 21.73
CA CYS A 183 -5.20 -5.51 21.70
C CYS A 183 -4.87 -6.14 23.06
N GLU A 184 -3.87 -7.03 23.10
CA GLU A 184 -3.39 -7.62 24.36
C GLU A 184 -2.97 -6.58 25.41
N ASP A 185 -2.52 -5.40 24.97
CA ASP A 185 -2.06 -4.31 25.82
C ASP A 185 -3.02 -3.11 25.89
N ASN A 186 -4.21 -3.23 25.31
CA ASN A 186 -5.25 -2.22 25.40
C ASN A 186 -6.65 -2.82 25.24
N GLU A 187 -7.34 -2.93 26.38
CA GLU A 187 -8.74 -3.38 26.47
C GLU A 187 -9.75 -2.25 26.21
N LYS A 188 -9.29 -1.01 26.03
CA LYS A 188 -10.15 0.14 25.69
C LYS A 188 -9.94 0.51 24.20
N PRO A 189 -10.78 -0.01 23.31
CA PRO A 189 -10.69 0.22 21.87
C PRO A 189 -10.96 1.69 21.48
#